data_AF-A0A1D6ECS1-F1
#
_entry.id   AF-A0A1D6ECS1-F1
#
_cell.length_a   1.000
_cell.length_b   1.000
_cell.length_c   1.000
_cell.angle_alpha   90.00
_cell.angle_beta   90.00
_cell.angle_gamma   90.00
#
_symmetry.space_group_name_H-M   'P 1'
#
loop_
_entity.id
_entity.type
_entity.pdbx_description
1 polymer ?
#
loop_
_entity_poly.entity_id
_entity_poly.type
_entity_poly.pdbx_seq_one_letter_code
_entity_poly.pdbx_strand_id
1 'polypeptide(L)'
;MHIKAAVDARKESGSDIVIVARTDSRQAISHDEALWRVKAFADAGADVLFIDALASVEEMKAFCAVAPEVPKMANMLEGGGKTPILSPAELEEIGFRLVVYPLSLVGVSMRAMQLTTFSVPLYPLLVE
;
A
#
# COMPACT_ATOMS: atom_id res chain seq x y z
N MET A 1 -5.16 0.85 -20.39
CA MET A 1 -5.45 -0.58 -20.13
C MET A 1 -4.17 -1.28 -19.64
N HIS A 2 -3.59 -0.86 -18.50
CA HIS A 2 -2.23 -1.29 -18.09
C HIS A 2 -2.18 -2.69 -17.46
N ILE A 3 -3.19 -3.05 -16.65
CA ILE A 3 -3.23 -4.35 -15.96
C ILE A 3 -3.26 -5.50 -16.97
N LYS A 4 -4.17 -5.43 -17.94
CA LYS A 4 -4.29 -6.43 -19.01
C LYS A 4 -2.98 -6.60 -19.78
N ALA A 5 -2.33 -5.49 -20.14
CA ALA A 5 -1.03 -5.52 -20.82
C ALA A 5 0.07 -6.19 -19.98
N ALA A 6 0.13 -5.92 -18.68
CA ALA A 6 1.09 -6.57 -17.78
C ALA A 6 0.81 -8.08 -17.64
N VAL A 7 -0.46 -8.47 -17.54
CA VAL A 7 -0.88 -9.88 -17.47
C VAL A 7 -0.51 -10.63 -18.75
N ASP A 8 -0.71 -10.02 -19.90
CA ASP A 8 -0.39 -10.64 -21.19
C ASP A 8 1.13 -10.77 -21.37
N ALA A 9 1.91 -9.72 -21.05
CA ALA A 9 3.37 -9.78 -21.08
C ALA A 9 3.95 -10.86 -20.14
N ARG A 10 3.37 -11.03 -18.94
CA ARG A 10 3.74 -12.12 -18.03
C ARG A 10 3.48 -13.49 -18.66
N LYS A 11 2.31 -13.69 -19.27
CA LYS A 11 1.94 -14.96 -19.92
C LYS A 11 2.88 -15.28 -21.09
N GLU A 12 3.18 -14.29 -21.92
CA GLU A 12 4.08 -14.44 -23.08
C GLU A 12 5.51 -14.79 -22.67
N SER A 13 5.99 -14.24 -21.56
CA SER A 13 7.33 -14.53 -21.03
C SER A 13 7.44 -15.82 -20.22
N GLY A 14 6.32 -16.42 -19.82
CA GLY A 14 6.30 -17.57 -18.90
C GLY A 14 6.82 -17.22 -17.50
N SER A 15 6.73 -15.96 -17.09
CA SER A 15 7.18 -15.49 -15.77
C SER A 15 6.11 -15.73 -14.70
N ASP A 16 6.55 -16.02 -13.48
CA ASP A 16 5.67 -16.15 -12.30
C ASP A 16 5.54 -14.85 -11.49
N ILE A 17 5.88 -13.70 -12.10
CA ILE A 17 5.78 -12.41 -11.40
C ILE A 17 4.34 -12.12 -10.95
N VAL A 18 4.20 -11.64 -9.72
CA VAL A 18 2.92 -11.25 -9.13
C VAL A 18 2.57 -9.82 -9.55
N ILE A 19 1.39 -9.63 -10.11
CA ILE A 19 0.88 -8.35 -10.58
C ILE A 19 -0.02 -7.75 -9.50
N VAL A 20 0.51 -6.75 -8.79
CA VAL A 20 -0.23 -5.97 -7.80
C VAL A 20 -0.88 -4.76 -8.49
N ALA A 21 -2.20 -4.76 -8.58
CA ALA A 21 -2.96 -3.68 -9.20
C ALA A 21 -3.38 -2.63 -8.16
N ARG A 22 -2.80 -1.43 -8.27
CA ARG A 22 -3.02 -0.29 -7.39
C ARG A 22 -4.00 0.72 -7.99
N THR A 23 -4.86 1.31 -7.15
CA THR A 23 -5.55 2.56 -7.46
C THR A 23 -5.43 3.59 -6.34
N ASP A 24 -5.19 4.84 -6.74
CA ASP A 24 -5.19 6.05 -5.89
C ASP A 24 -6.52 6.83 -5.99
N SER A 25 -7.51 6.26 -6.68
CA SER A 25 -8.79 6.91 -6.96
C SER A 25 -9.64 7.18 -5.72
N ARG A 26 -9.40 6.48 -4.59
CA ARG A 26 -10.08 6.79 -3.32
C ARG A 26 -9.91 8.26 -3.00
N GLN A 27 -8.67 8.73 -2.91
CA GLN A 27 -8.40 10.12 -2.54
C GLN A 27 -8.64 11.09 -3.70
N ALA A 28 -8.37 10.66 -4.93
CA ALA A 28 -8.48 11.54 -6.10
C ALA A 28 -9.92 11.75 -6.61
N ILE A 29 -10.81 10.77 -6.41
CA ILE A 29 -12.16 10.75 -7.00
C ILE A 29 -13.19 10.38 -5.92
N SER A 30 -13.31 9.10 -5.56
CA SER A 30 -14.25 8.60 -4.56
C SER A 30 -13.95 7.17 -4.14
N HIS A 31 -14.56 6.72 -3.04
CA HIS A 31 -14.49 5.32 -2.61
C HIS A 31 -15.16 4.38 -3.63
N ASP A 32 -16.33 4.73 -4.15
CA ASP A 32 -17.07 3.91 -5.14
C ASP A 32 -16.27 3.71 -6.43
N GLU A 33 -15.61 4.76 -6.92
CA GLU A 33 -14.72 4.67 -8.09
C GLU A 33 -13.55 3.71 -7.81
N ALA A 34 -12.99 3.74 -6.60
CA ALA A 34 -11.92 2.85 -6.21
C ALA A 34 -12.38 1.38 -6.19
N LEU A 35 -13.57 1.10 -5.64
CA LEU A 35 -14.17 -0.24 -5.64
C LEU A 35 -14.45 -0.74 -7.07
N TRP A 36 -15.00 0.13 -7.93
CA TRP A 36 -15.24 -0.19 -9.33
C TRP A 36 -13.93 -0.53 -10.07
N ARG A 37 -12.87 0.26 -9.86
CA ARG A 37 -11.57 0.02 -10.49
C ARG A 37 -10.94 -1.28 -10.06
N VAL A 38 -10.91 -1.59 -8.76
CA VAL A 38 -10.30 -2.86 -8.30
C VAL A 38 -11.09 -4.08 -8.76
N LYS A 39 -12.42 -3.97 -8.91
CA LYS A 39 -13.20 -5.02 -9.57
C LYS A 39 -12.75 -5.21 -11.02
N ALA A 40 -12.62 -4.12 -11.78
CA ALA A 40 -12.12 -4.17 -13.15
C ALA A 40 -10.67 -4.70 -13.25
N PHE A 41 -9.82 -4.43 -12.25
CA PHE A 41 -8.46 -4.97 -12.18
C PHE A 41 -8.44 -6.47 -11.94
N ALA A 42 -9.32 -6.97 -11.06
CA ALA A 42 -9.52 -8.40 -10.85
C ALA A 42 -9.98 -9.09 -12.15
N ASP A 43 -10.98 -8.51 -12.82
CA ASP A 43 -11.49 -9.04 -14.10
C ASP A 43 -10.42 -9.01 -15.21
N ALA A 44 -9.45 -8.10 -15.13
CA ALA A 44 -8.30 -8.03 -16.03
C ALA A 44 -7.18 -9.05 -15.70
N GLY A 45 -7.29 -9.77 -14.58
CA GLY A 45 -6.35 -10.83 -14.18
C GLY A 45 -5.23 -10.40 -13.24
N ALA A 46 -5.39 -9.32 -12.47
CA ALA A 46 -4.45 -8.98 -11.40
C ALA A 46 -4.47 -10.05 -10.30
N ASP A 47 -3.29 -10.37 -9.74
CA ASP A 47 -3.18 -11.40 -8.69
C ASP A 47 -3.35 -10.82 -7.29
N VAL A 48 -3.11 -9.51 -7.11
CA VAL A 48 -3.31 -8.80 -5.84
C VAL A 48 -3.94 -7.45 -6.13
N LEU A 49 -4.89 -7.04 -5.29
CA LEU A 49 -5.54 -5.74 -5.37
C LEU A 49 -5.06 -4.82 -4.26
N PHE A 50 -4.98 -3.53 -4.57
CA PHE A 50 -4.58 -2.49 -3.63
C PHE A 50 -5.35 -1.18 -3.89
N ILE A 51 -6.08 -0.70 -2.89
CA ILE A 51 -6.61 0.68 -2.83
C ILE A 51 -5.78 1.47 -1.84
N ASP A 52 -5.18 2.57 -2.29
CA ASP A 52 -4.48 3.47 -1.39
C ASP A 52 -5.45 4.40 -0.65
N ALA A 53 -5.06 4.81 0.56
CA ALA A 53 -5.76 5.82 1.36
C ALA A 53 -7.25 5.52 1.70
N LEU A 54 -7.60 4.26 1.97
CA LEU A 54 -8.88 3.88 2.59
C LEU A 54 -9.00 4.54 3.96
N ALA A 55 -10.07 5.28 4.25
CA ALA A 55 -10.12 6.14 5.42
C ALA A 55 -10.76 5.53 6.67
N SER A 56 -11.32 4.33 6.59
CA SER A 56 -11.93 3.64 7.72
C SER A 56 -11.91 2.12 7.60
N VAL A 57 -12.14 1.43 8.71
CA VAL A 57 -12.28 -0.04 8.75
C VAL A 57 -13.46 -0.51 7.90
N GLU A 58 -14.52 0.28 7.79
CA GLU A 58 -15.69 0.00 6.96
C GLU A 58 -15.33 0.04 5.47
N GLU A 59 -14.58 1.05 5.02
CA GLU A 59 -14.06 1.10 3.65
C GLU A 59 -13.13 -0.09 3.36
N MET A 60 -12.33 -0.50 4.34
CA MET A 60 -11.45 -1.67 4.25
C MET A 60 -12.25 -2.98 4.11
N LYS A 61 -13.31 -3.17 4.89
CA LYS A 61 -14.22 -4.32 4.77
C LYS A 61 -14.93 -4.33 3.42
N ALA A 62 -15.41 -3.18 2.95
CA ALA A 62 -16.04 -3.05 1.64
C ALA A 62 -15.07 -3.43 0.50
N PHE A 63 -13.81 -2.98 0.59
CA PHE A 63 -12.76 -3.38 -0.34
C PHE A 63 -12.50 -4.90 -0.31
N CYS A 64 -12.35 -5.50 0.86
CA CYS A 64 -12.11 -6.94 0.98
C CYS A 64 -13.25 -7.80 0.42
N ALA A 65 -14.49 -7.30 0.45
CA ALA A 65 -15.67 -7.94 -0.13
C ALA A 65 -15.68 -7.94 -1.67
N VAL A 66 -14.92 -7.05 -2.33
CA VAL A 66 -14.79 -7.04 -3.80
C VAL A 66 -13.81 -8.12 -4.24
N ALA A 67 -14.24 -8.97 -5.18
CA ALA A 67 -13.46 -10.10 -5.71
C ALA A 67 -12.79 -10.90 -4.57
N PRO A 68 -13.57 -11.50 -3.66
CA PRO A 68 -13.09 -12.09 -2.40
C PRO A 68 -11.96 -13.13 -2.60
N GLU A 69 -11.93 -13.78 -3.75
CA GLU A 69 -10.91 -14.74 -4.18
C GLU A 69 -9.53 -14.12 -4.45
N VAL A 70 -9.44 -12.81 -4.74
CA VAL A 70 -8.19 -12.12 -5.03
C VAL A 70 -7.60 -11.53 -3.74
N PRO A 71 -6.36 -11.85 -3.35
CA PRO A 71 -5.68 -11.28 -2.20
C PRO A 71 -5.67 -9.74 -2.19
N LYS A 72 -5.83 -9.15 -1.00
CA LYS A 72 -5.77 -7.70 -0.78
C LYS A 72 -4.49 -7.32 -0.05
N MET A 73 -3.89 -6.23 -0.49
CA MET A 73 -2.72 -5.62 0.12
C MET A 73 -3.09 -4.34 0.86
N ALA A 74 -2.66 -4.23 2.10
CA ALA A 74 -2.71 -3.02 2.91
C ALA A 74 -1.35 -2.31 2.90
N ASN A 75 -1.39 -0.99 3.03
CA ASN A 75 -0.20 -0.14 3.13
C ASN A 75 -0.28 0.67 4.43
N MET A 76 0.57 0.34 5.40
CA MET A 76 0.62 1.00 6.70
C MET A 76 1.64 2.13 6.67
N LEU A 77 1.15 3.36 6.48
CA LEU A 77 1.96 4.58 6.47
C LEU A 77 2.04 5.20 7.87
N GLU A 78 2.96 4.68 8.68
CA GLU A 78 3.23 5.18 10.03
C GLU A 78 3.83 6.61 9.95
N GLY A 79 3.04 7.63 10.27
CA GLY A 79 3.51 9.03 10.23
C GLY A 79 2.56 10.06 9.59
N GLY A 80 1.34 9.68 9.22
CA GLY A 80 0.30 10.66 8.83
C GLY A 80 -0.51 10.31 7.57
N GLY A 81 -0.58 9.03 7.19
CA GLY A 81 -1.49 8.57 6.14
C GLY A 81 -2.98 8.74 6.51
N LYS A 82 -3.86 8.59 5.50
CA LYS A 82 -5.32 8.58 5.72
C LYS A 82 -5.81 7.26 6.32
N THR A 83 -5.11 6.17 6.04
CA THR A 83 -5.48 4.82 6.48
C THR A 83 -5.26 4.65 7.98
N PRO A 84 -6.26 4.19 8.75
CA PRO A 84 -6.06 3.79 10.14
C PRO A 84 -4.95 2.75 10.24
N ILE A 85 -4.04 2.93 11.21
CA ILE A 85 -2.95 1.99 11.45
C ILE A 85 -3.50 0.81 12.26
N LEU A 86 -3.44 -0.38 11.67
CA LEU A 86 -3.90 -1.63 12.27
C LEU A 86 -2.75 -2.63 12.32
N SER A 87 -2.79 -3.52 13.29
CA SER A 87 -1.87 -4.65 13.39
C SER A 87 -2.09 -5.67 12.26
N PRO A 88 -1.08 -6.51 11.95
CA PRO A 88 -1.26 -7.62 11.00
C PRO A 88 -2.46 -8.52 11.33
N ALA A 89 -2.72 -8.77 12.62
CA ALA A 89 -3.85 -9.61 13.05
C ALA A 89 -5.20 -8.96 12.73
N GLU A 90 -5.37 -7.68 13.05
CA GLU A 90 -6.60 -6.93 12.72
C GLU A 90 -6.82 -6.85 11.20
N LEU A 91 -5.75 -6.69 10.43
CA LEU A 91 -5.81 -6.70 8.96
C LEU A 91 -6.22 -8.07 8.40
N GLU A 92 -5.70 -9.15 8.98
CA GLU A 92 -6.08 -10.52 8.61
C GLU A 92 -7.56 -10.79 8.93
N GLU A 93 -8.05 -10.36 10.11
CA GLU A 93 -9.46 -10.47 10.50
C GLU A 93 -10.41 -9.74 9.52
N ILE A 94 -9.97 -8.62 8.95
CA ILE A 94 -10.74 -7.88 7.93
C ILE A 94 -10.71 -8.60 6.57
N GLY A 95 -9.67 -9.38 6.28
CA GLY A 95 -9.51 -10.14 5.04
C GLY A 95 -8.35 -9.71 4.14
N PHE A 96 -7.40 -8.93 4.65
CA PHE A 96 -6.14 -8.67 3.94
C PHE A 96 -5.20 -9.88 4.02
N ARG A 97 -4.35 -10.02 3.01
CA ARG A 97 -3.35 -11.10 2.93
C ARG A 97 -1.92 -10.61 2.83
N LEU A 98 -1.74 -9.33 2.51
CA LEU A 98 -0.44 -8.68 2.46
C LEU A 98 -0.52 -7.34 3.20
N VAL A 99 0.56 -6.98 3.87
CA VAL A 99 0.75 -5.66 4.46
C VAL A 99 2.19 -5.19 4.20
N VAL A 100 2.35 -3.92 3.85
CA VAL A 100 3.67 -3.29 3.73
C VAL A 100 3.79 -2.09 4.66
N TYR A 101 5.02 -1.84 5.10
CA TYR A 101 5.38 -0.74 5.98
C TYR A 101 6.51 0.08 5.35
N PRO A 102 6.20 0.95 4.38
CA PRO A 102 7.21 1.61 3.56
C PRO A 102 8.01 2.68 4.33
N LEU A 103 7.52 3.14 5.49
CA LEU A 103 8.14 4.23 6.25
C LEU A 103 8.87 3.77 7.51
N SER A 104 8.66 2.56 8.05
CA SER A 104 9.20 2.22 9.37
C SER A 104 10.73 2.31 9.41
N LEU A 105 11.41 1.68 8.45
CA LEU A 105 12.89 1.67 8.42
C LEU A 105 13.46 3.05 8.06
N VAL A 106 12.82 3.76 7.13
CA VAL A 106 13.24 5.12 6.75
C VAL A 106 13.08 6.07 7.92
N GLY A 107 11.93 6.04 8.59
CA GLY A 107 11.62 6.88 9.75
C GLY A 107 12.57 6.62 10.94
N VAL A 108 12.86 5.36 11.26
CA VAL A 108 13.82 5.01 12.31
C VAL A 108 15.24 5.49 11.92
N SER A 109 15.64 5.30 10.67
CA SER A 109 16.95 5.76 10.18
C SER A 109 17.08 7.28 10.28
N MET A 110 16.05 8.02 9.83
CA MET A 110 15.99 9.49 9.95
C MET A 110 16.09 9.93 11.40
N ARG A 111 15.37 9.27 12.31
CA ARG A 111 15.42 9.60 13.73
C ARG A 111 16.81 9.37 14.33
N ALA A 112 17.46 8.25 13.99
CA ALA A 112 18.82 7.94 14.47
C ALA A 112 19.85 8.96 13.96
N MET A 113 19.76 9.35 12.68
CA MET A 113 20.62 10.39 12.10
C MET A 113 20.43 11.73 12.84
N GLN A 114 19.18 12.17 13.05
CA GLN A 114 18.90 13.41 13.79
C GLN A 114 19.49 13.39 15.20
N LEU A 115 19.24 12.32 15.97
CA LEU A 115 19.77 12.20 17.33
C LEU A 115 21.30 12.24 17.36
N THR A 116 21.96 11.63 16.38
CA THR A 116 23.42 11.64 16.26
C THR A 116 23.93 13.04 15.92
N THR A 117 23.34 13.71 14.92
CA THR A 117 23.75 15.07 14.52
C THR A 117 23.68 16.06 15.69
N PHE A 118 22.66 15.98 16.54
CA PHE A 118 22.50 16.89 17.68
C PHE A 118 23.32 16.50 18.93
N SER A 119 23.89 15.30 18.98
CA SER A 119 24.69 14.82 20.12
C SER A 119 26.20 14.87 19.88
N VAL A 120 26.66 15.05 18.64
CA VAL A 120 28.09 15.18 18.32
C VAL A 120 28.52 16.66 18.43
N PRO A 121 29.61 16.98 19.17
CA PRO A 121 30.13 18.35 19.33
C PRO A 121 30.80 18.93 18.07
N LEU A 122 30.43 18.45 16.87
CA LEU A 122 30.85 19.00 15.58
C LEU A 122 29.96 20.15 15.11
N TYR A 123 28.82 20.39 15.77
CA TYR A 123 27.89 21.48 15.40
C TYR A 123 28.53 22.88 15.39
N PRO A 124 29.47 23.25 16.29
CA PRO A 124 30.14 24.55 16.20
C PRO A 124 31.14 24.67 15.04
N LEU A 125 31.54 23.58 14.37
CA LEU A 125 32.60 23.58 13.36
C LEU A 125 32.07 23.58 11.91
N LEU A 126 30.75 23.54 11.72
CA LEU A 126 30.10 23.51 10.39
C LEU A 126 29.25 24.75 10.10
N VAL A 127 29.30 25.78 10.97
CA VAL A 127 28.50 27.01 10.87
C VAL A 127 29.39 28.28 10.86
N GLU A 128 30.66 28.15 10.49
CA GLU A 128 31.51 29.30 10.11
C GLU A 128 31.72 29.35 8.59
#